data_AF-A0A6J7HYG9-F1
#
_entry.id   AF-A0A6J7HYG9-F1
#
_cell.length_a   1.000
_cell.length_b   1.000
_cell.length_c   1.000
_cell.angle_alpha   90.00
_cell.angle_beta   90.00
_cell.angle_gamma   90.00
#
_symmetry.space_group_name_H-M   'P 1'
#
loop_
_entity.id
_entity.type
_entity.pdbx_description
1 polymer ?
#
loop_
_entity_poly.entity_id
_entity_poly.type
_entity_poly.pdbx_seq_one_letter_code
_entity_poly.pdbx_strand_id
1 'polypeptide(L)'
;MYVLDYRLAPENPYPAALDDAVAAFRELVRSHGFTPDRIAIAGDSAGGGLTVATARRLVDDGARPAALGLISPWVDPGARDAVKPRDLVVNTGWSNSSADAYLGAGDPLDQGFAPLQGNLDELPPVVMHVGTDEVLYPQITAFADKLRLSGVELEYIEYKKLWHVAHLQASILREAAEAVQHMGAYLGRKLRAEQKSDVSEAVLAEPAAGDIA
;
A
#
# COMPACT_ATOMS: atom_id res chain seq x y z
N MET A 1 -9.10 4.60 -11.81
CA MET A 1 -8.72 3.52 -10.87
C MET A 1 -8.91 2.20 -11.60
N TYR A 2 -7.99 1.27 -11.39
CA TYR A 2 -8.13 -0.12 -11.80
C TYR A 2 -8.35 -0.94 -10.53
N VAL A 3 -9.44 -1.71 -10.46
CA VAL A 3 -9.79 -2.53 -9.29
C VAL A 3 -9.54 -3.98 -9.67
N LEU A 4 -8.67 -4.65 -8.92
CA LEU A 4 -8.26 -6.02 -9.19
C LEU A 4 -9.17 -7.01 -8.46
N ASP A 5 -9.76 -7.93 -9.21
CA ASP A 5 -10.46 -9.10 -8.68
C ASP A 5 -9.46 -10.26 -8.57
N TYR A 6 -8.56 -10.18 -7.58
CA TYR A 6 -7.47 -11.15 -7.39
C TYR A 6 -8.00 -12.46 -6.80
N ARG A 7 -7.29 -13.56 -7.07
CA ARG A 7 -7.65 -14.88 -6.56
C ARG A 7 -7.62 -14.93 -5.04
N LEU A 8 -8.62 -15.56 -4.45
CA LEU A 8 -8.81 -15.66 -3.00
C LEU A 8 -8.46 -17.06 -2.48
N ALA A 9 -8.03 -17.09 -1.22
CA ALA A 9 -7.94 -18.29 -0.43
C ALA A 9 -9.33 -18.69 0.13
N PRO A 10 -9.58 -19.98 0.39
CA PRO A 10 -8.64 -21.11 0.34
C PRO A 10 -8.41 -21.71 -1.04
N GLU A 11 -9.18 -21.34 -2.06
CA GLU A 11 -9.08 -21.92 -3.42
C GLU A 11 -7.71 -21.65 -4.05
N ASN A 12 -7.13 -20.49 -3.77
CA ASN A 12 -5.84 -20.04 -4.24
C ASN A 12 -5.06 -19.41 -3.07
N PRO A 13 -4.36 -20.22 -2.25
CA PRO A 13 -3.55 -19.69 -1.16
C PRO A 13 -2.37 -18.87 -1.67
N TYR A 14 -1.66 -18.23 -0.74
CA TYR A 14 -0.40 -17.52 -0.97
C TYR A 14 0.55 -18.37 -1.83
N PRO A 15 1.18 -17.80 -2.88
CA PRO A 15 1.24 -16.37 -3.24
C PRO A 15 0.23 -15.91 -4.32
N ALA A 16 -0.87 -16.62 -4.58
CA ALA A 16 -1.72 -16.34 -5.75
C ALA A 16 -2.20 -14.87 -5.88
N ALA A 17 -2.69 -14.26 -4.79
CA ALA A 17 -3.12 -12.87 -4.80
C ALA A 17 -1.96 -11.89 -5.08
N LEU A 18 -0.76 -12.18 -4.55
CA LEU A 18 0.45 -11.39 -4.80
C LEU A 18 0.89 -11.49 -6.26
N ASP A 19 0.87 -12.69 -6.82
CA ASP A 19 1.18 -12.92 -8.24
C ASP A 19 0.22 -12.13 -9.15
N ASP A 20 -1.08 -12.15 -8.82
CA ASP A 20 -2.11 -11.39 -9.57
C ASP A 20 -1.88 -9.88 -9.48
N ALA A 21 -1.56 -9.36 -8.29
CA ALA A 21 -1.32 -7.93 -8.08
C ALA A 21 -0.08 -7.44 -8.84
N VAL A 22 1.01 -8.21 -8.83
CA VAL A 22 2.23 -7.91 -9.60
C VAL A 22 1.97 -8.02 -11.10
N ALA A 23 1.22 -9.04 -11.55
CA ALA A 23 0.84 -9.20 -12.94
C ALA A 23 -0.01 -8.02 -13.45
N ALA A 24 -0.99 -7.57 -12.66
CA ALA A 24 -1.84 -6.44 -12.98
C ALA A 24 -1.02 -5.14 -13.11
N PHE A 25 -0.09 -4.87 -12.18
CA PHE A 25 0.81 -3.72 -12.29
C PHE A 25 1.63 -3.78 -13.59
N ARG A 26 2.21 -4.94 -13.90
CA ARG A 26 3.01 -5.13 -15.13
C ARG A 26 2.17 -5.04 -16.40
N GLU A 27 0.89 -5.38 -16.35
CA GLU A 27 -0.04 -5.19 -17.47
C GLU A 27 -0.33 -3.71 -17.72
N LEU A 28 -0.58 -2.93 -16.66
CA LEU A 28 -0.74 -1.47 -16.77
C LEU A 28 0.49 -0.83 -17.44
N VAL A 29 1.69 -1.29 -17.10
CA VAL A 29 2.91 -0.79 -17.71
C VAL A 29 3.04 -1.22 -19.17
N ARG A 30 2.96 -2.53 -19.45
CA ARG A 30 3.28 -3.08 -20.78
C ARG A 30 2.18 -2.86 -21.82
N SER A 31 0.92 -2.97 -21.41
CA SER A 31 -0.23 -2.99 -22.32
C SER A 31 -0.97 -1.65 -22.36
N HIS A 32 -0.91 -0.87 -21.28
CA HIS A 32 -1.62 0.40 -21.19
C HIS A 32 -0.70 1.64 -21.23
N GLY A 33 0.63 1.44 -21.31
CA GLY A 33 1.60 2.51 -21.54
C GLY A 33 1.83 3.43 -20.34
N PHE A 34 1.45 3.00 -19.13
CA PHE A 34 1.81 3.74 -17.91
C PHE A 34 3.28 3.50 -17.57
N THR A 35 3.98 4.52 -17.07
CA THR A 35 5.29 4.34 -16.45
C THR A 35 5.11 3.95 -14.97
N PRO A 36 6.01 3.17 -14.34
CA PRO A 36 5.85 2.74 -12.94
C PRO A 36 5.62 3.90 -11.96
N ASP A 37 6.34 5.00 -12.13
CA ASP A 37 6.28 6.23 -11.34
C ASP A 37 4.96 7.02 -11.53
N ARG A 38 4.10 6.57 -12.45
CA ARG A 38 2.75 7.12 -12.68
C ARG A 38 1.64 6.18 -12.21
N ILE A 39 1.98 5.16 -11.44
CA ILE A 39 1.03 4.22 -10.85
C ILE A 39 1.18 4.26 -9.32
N ALA A 40 0.09 4.55 -8.62
CA ALA A 40 -0.01 4.36 -7.18
C ALA A 40 -0.78 3.07 -6.90
N ILE A 41 -0.40 2.36 -5.83
CA ILE A 41 -1.08 1.13 -5.40
C ILE A 41 -1.74 1.44 -4.05
N ALA A 42 -3.00 1.07 -3.89
CA ALA A 42 -3.71 1.29 -2.64
C ALA A 42 -4.59 0.11 -2.28
N GLY A 43 -4.75 -0.15 -0.98
CA GLY A 43 -5.55 -1.23 -0.47
C GLY A 43 -5.82 -1.09 1.02
N ASP A 44 -6.88 -1.78 1.46
CA ASP A 44 -7.34 -1.80 2.83
C ASP A 44 -7.20 -3.18 3.47
N SER A 45 -6.98 -3.24 4.78
CA SER A 45 -6.92 -4.50 5.53
C SER A 45 -5.94 -5.50 4.90
N ALA A 46 -6.38 -6.70 4.53
CA ALA A 46 -5.59 -7.68 3.76
C ALA A 46 -5.04 -7.11 2.44
N GLY A 47 -5.81 -6.29 1.73
CA GLY A 47 -5.38 -5.56 0.54
C GLY A 47 -4.30 -4.51 0.83
N GLY A 48 -4.26 -3.97 2.05
CA GLY A 48 -3.19 -3.10 2.52
C GLY A 48 -1.87 -3.86 2.70
N GLY A 49 -1.92 -5.05 3.29
CA GLY A 49 -0.76 -5.98 3.33
C GLY A 49 -0.31 -6.38 1.93
N LEU A 50 -1.25 -6.76 1.06
CA LEU A 50 -1.00 -7.10 -0.34
C LEU A 50 -0.37 -5.93 -1.12
N THR A 51 -0.78 -4.69 -0.84
CA THR A 51 -0.19 -3.48 -1.44
C THR A 51 1.30 -3.38 -1.11
N VAL A 52 1.67 -3.61 0.16
CA VAL A 52 3.08 -3.57 0.59
C VAL A 52 3.87 -4.73 -0.03
N ALA A 53 3.35 -5.95 0.00
CA ALA A 53 3.99 -7.12 -0.59
C ALA A 53 4.22 -6.94 -2.11
N THR A 54 3.22 -6.38 -2.81
CA THR A 54 3.30 -6.07 -4.24
C THR A 54 4.38 -5.04 -4.51
N ALA A 55 4.38 -3.93 -3.74
CA ALA A 55 5.40 -2.90 -3.86
C ALA A 55 6.80 -3.47 -3.63
N ARG A 56 7.00 -4.26 -2.57
CA ARG A 56 8.27 -4.94 -2.28
C ARG A 56 8.77 -5.75 -3.47
N ARG A 57 7.93 -6.63 -4.03
CA ARG A 57 8.28 -7.45 -5.20
C ARG A 57 8.65 -6.59 -6.41
N LEU A 58 7.89 -5.53 -6.68
CA LEU A 58 8.18 -4.60 -7.77
C LEU A 58 9.51 -3.86 -7.57
N VAL A 59 9.80 -3.45 -6.33
CA VAL A 59 11.05 -2.76 -5.99
C VAL A 59 12.25 -3.70 -6.19
N ASP A 60 12.14 -4.96 -5.77
CA ASP A 60 13.18 -5.98 -5.99
C ASP A 60 13.44 -6.22 -7.50
N ASP A 61 12.41 -6.06 -8.34
CA ASP A 61 12.49 -6.17 -9.80
C ASP A 61 12.88 -4.86 -10.51
N GLY A 62 13.19 -3.80 -9.77
CA GLY A 62 13.61 -2.50 -10.31
C GLY A 62 12.48 -1.55 -10.73
N ALA A 63 11.21 -1.92 -10.53
CA ALA A 63 10.07 -1.01 -10.72
C ALA A 63 9.81 -0.20 -9.44
N ARG A 64 9.39 1.06 -9.58
CA ARG A 64 9.08 1.95 -8.45
C ARG A 64 7.70 2.58 -8.66
N PRO A 65 6.64 2.12 -7.97
CA PRO A 65 5.35 2.81 -7.95
C PRO A 65 5.49 4.24 -7.42
N ALA A 66 4.59 5.14 -7.81
CA ALA A 66 4.58 6.54 -7.38
C ALA A 66 4.41 6.72 -5.86
N ALA A 67 3.52 5.91 -5.27
CA ALA A 67 3.15 5.97 -3.86
C ALA A 67 2.28 4.76 -3.47
N LEU A 68 2.19 4.51 -2.16
CA LEU A 68 1.26 3.54 -1.55
C LEU A 68 0.18 4.25 -0.72
N GLY A 69 -1.06 3.78 -0.84
CA GLY A 69 -2.16 4.17 0.04
C GLY A 69 -2.63 2.99 0.89
N LEU A 70 -2.43 3.07 2.21
CA LEU A 70 -2.72 1.97 3.12
C LEU A 70 -3.85 2.35 4.08
N ILE A 71 -4.91 1.54 4.11
CA ILE A 71 -6.02 1.71 5.06
C ILE A 71 -6.03 0.52 6.00
N SER A 72 -5.78 0.75 7.29
CA SER A 72 -5.81 -0.30 8.32
C SER A 72 -5.05 -1.58 7.90
N PRO A 73 -3.82 -1.50 7.39
CA PRO A 73 -3.20 -2.60 6.66
C PRO A 73 -2.88 -3.80 7.57
N TRP A 74 -3.21 -5.00 7.11
CA TRP A 74 -2.86 -6.24 7.78
C TRP A 74 -1.48 -6.72 7.30
N VAL A 75 -0.44 -6.34 8.05
CA VAL A 75 0.98 -6.45 7.66
C VAL A 75 1.71 -7.62 8.31
N ASP A 76 1.09 -8.26 9.30
CA ASP A 76 1.52 -9.53 9.88
C ASP A 76 0.32 -10.44 10.12
N PRO A 77 -0.08 -11.24 9.11
CA PRO A 77 -1.12 -12.24 9.26
C PRO A 77 -0.73 -13.43 10.11
N GLY A 78 0.57 -13.68 10.31
CA GLY A 78 1.10 -14.76 11.14
C GLY A 78 1.05 -14.45 12.65
N ALA A 79 0.98 -13.18 13.02
CA ALA A 79 0.91 -12.73 14.41
C ALA A 79 -0.28 -13.34 15.18
N ARG A 80 -0.04 -13.73 16.43
CA ARG A 80 -1.03 -14.34 17.35
C ARG A 80 -1.04 -13.66 18.73
N ASP A 81 -0.52 -12.44 18.82
CA ASP A 81 -0.25 -11.67 20.03
C ASP A 81 -1.18 -10.45 20.21
N ALA A 82 -2.33 -10.45 19.52
CA ALA A 82 -3.31 -9.38 19.61
C ALA A 82 -3.70 -9.07 21.06
N VAL A 83 -3.57 -7.79 21.45
CA VAL A 83 -3.83 -7.30 22.81
C VAL A 83 -5.31 -7.45 23.22
N LYS A 84 -6.22 -7.48 22.24
CA LYS A 84 -7.65 -7.68 22.46
C LYS A 84 -8.22 -8.66 21.43
N PRO A 85 -9.27 -9.43 21.79
CA PRO A 85 -9.80 -10.48 20.93
C PRO A 85 -10.66 -9.96 19.78
N ARG A 86 -11.12 -8.71 19.83
CA ARG A 86 -11.95 -8.09 18.78
C ARG A 86 -11.99 -6.56 18.86
N ASP A 87 -12.39 -5.95 17.75
CA ASP A 87 -12.89 -4.58 17.63
C ASP A 87 -14.30 -4.58 17.01
N LEU A 88 -14.74 -3.46 16.43
CA LEU A 88 -16.06 -3.33 15.79
C LEU A 88 -16.25 -4.21 14.55
N VAL A 89 -15.17 -4.59 13.87
CA VAL A 89 -15.20 -5.33 12.59
C VAL A 89 -14.39 -6.62 12.68
N VAL A 90 -13.16 -6.55 13.21
CA VAL A 90 -12.22 -7.67 13.21
C VAL A 90 -12.27 -8.41 14.55
N ASN A 91 -12.18 -9.75 14.49
CA ASN A 91 -11.95 -10.59 15.65
C ASN A 91 -10.84 -11.60 15.37
N THR A 92 -10.11 -12.00 16.41
CA THR A 92 -8.90 -12.83 16.28
C THR A 92 -9.19 -14.23 15.76
N GLY A 93 -10.35 -14.82 16.08
CA GLY A 93 -10.73 -16.14 15.58
C GLY A 93 -10.90 -16.16 14.06
N TRP A 94 -11.61 -15.16 13.52
CA TRP A 94 -11.79 -14.98 12.09
C TRP A 94 -10.46 -14.61 11.41
N SER A 95 -9.70 -13.64 11.93
CA SER A 95 -8.43 -13.23 11.32
C SER A 95 -7.41 -14.37 11.29
N ASN A 96 -7.31 -15.17 12.37
CA ASN A 96 -6.40 -16.32 12.39
C ASN A 96 -6.81 -17.39 11.38
N SER A 97 -8.11 -17.70 11.29
CA SER A 97 -8.62 -18.67 10.31
C SER A 97 -8.38 -18.19 8.86
N SER A 98 -8.58 -16.90 8.60
CA SER A 98 -8.28 -16.28 7.31
C SER A 98 -6.78 -16.29 7.00
N ALA A 99 -5.92 -16.07 8.00
CA ALA A 99 -4.48 -16.14 7.85
C ALA A 99 -4.02 -17.56 7.52
N ASP A 100 -4.55 -18.56 8.21
CA ASP A 100 -4.21 -19.96 7.99
C ASP A 100 -4.67 -20.42 6.59
N ALA A 101 -5.87 -20.02 6.16
CA ALA A 101 -6.36 -20.28 4.80
C ALA A 101 -5.51 -19.59 3.74
N TYR A 102 -5.12 -18.33 3.97
CA TYR A 102 -4.25 -17.59 3.06
C TYR A 102 -2.84 -18.16 3.01
N LEU A 103 -2.25 -18.55 4.14
CA LEU A 103 -0.91 -19.13 4.21
C LEU A 103 -0.82 -20.46 3.46
N GLY A 104 -1.84 -21.31 3.60
CA GLY A 104 -1.81 -22.67 3.08
C GLY A 104 -0.64 -23.47 3.66
N ALA A 105 0.27 -23.93 2.80
CA ALA A 105 1.48 -24.66 3.22
C ALA A 105 2.75 -23.77 3.23
N GLY A 106 2.59 -22.44 3.17
CA GLY A 106 3.69 -21.47 3.10
C GLY A 106 4.41 -21.23 4.43
N ASP A 107 5.43 -20.39 4.38
CA ASP A 107 6.16 -19.92 5.56
C ASP A 107 5.47 -18.66 6.15
N PRO A 108 5.02 -18.68 7.42
CA PRO A 108 4.36 -17.53 8.04
C PRO A 108 5.27 -16.30 8.21
N LEU A 109 6.58 -16.45 8.04
CA LEU A 109 7.56 -15.36 8.09
C LEU A 109 7.98 -14.84 6.71
N ASP A 110 7.48 -15.43 5.62
CA ASP A 110 7.76 -14.95 4.29
C ASP A 110 7.25 -13.51 4.11
N GLN A 111 8.11 -12.61 3.64
CA GLN A 111 7.79 -11.19 3.52
C GLN A 111 6.62 -10.87 2.58
N GLY A 112 6.30 -11.74 1.63
CA GLY A 112 5.13 -11.58 0.77
C GLY A 112 3.82 -11.95 1.46
N PHE A 113 3.88 -12.75 2.53
CA PHE A 113 2.76 -13.07 3.39
C PHE A 113 2.66 -12.12 4.59
N ALA A 114 3.78 -11.84 5.26
CA ALA A 114 3.90 -10.94 6.41
C ALA A 114 4.87 -9.78 6.12
N PRO A 115 4.44 -8.72 5.42
CA PRO A 115 5.29 -7.58 5.08
C PRO A 115 6.04 -6.94 6.25
N LEU A 116 5.50 -6.98 7.47
CA LEU A 116 6.17 -6.50 8.68
C LEU A 116 7.51 -7.21 8.93
N GLN A 117 7.67 -8.45 8.47
CA GLN A 117 8.90 -9.24 8.61
C GLN A 117 9.94 -8.92 7.52
N GLY A 118 9.53 -8.30 6.40
CA GLY A 118 10.36 -8.06 5.21
C GLY A 118 11.23 -6.80 5.24
N ASN A 119 12.06 -6.62 4.19
CA ASN A 119 12.83 -5.39 4.00
C ASN A 119 11.92 -4.26 3.48
N LEU A 120 11.95 -3.08 4.09
CA LEU A 120 11.14 -1.93 3.69
C LEU A 120 11.94 -0.84 2.95
N ASP A 121 13.24 -1.04 2.75
CA ASP A 121 14.10 -0.07 2.08
C ASP A 121 13.63 0.19 0.64
N GLU A 122 13.74 1.43 0.18
CA GLU A 122 13.33 1.86 -1.17
C GLU A 122 11.85 1.67 -1.50
N LEU A 123 10.99 1.33 -0.53
CA LEU A 123 9.55 1.42 -0.75
C LEU A 123 9.15 2.87 -1.09
N PRO A 124 8.17 3.07 -1.99
CA PRO A 124 7.77 4.42 -2.39
C PRO A 124 7.04 5.14 -1.26
N PRO A 125 6.84 6.47 -1.37
CA PRO A 125 6.15 7.25 -0.34
C PRO A 125 4.79 6.67 0.04
N VAL A 126 4.48 6.66 1.34
CA VAL A 126 3.31 5.99 1.91
C VAL A 126 2.40 7.01 2.58
N VAL A 127 1.10 6.95 2.29
CA VAL A 127 0.05 7.47 3.18
C VAL A 127 -0.65 6.31 3.85
N MET A 128 -0.75 6.35 5.18
CA MET A 128 -1.29 5.26 5.98
C MET A 128 -2.29 5.78 7.01
N HIS A 129 -3.49 5.20 6.99
CA HIS A 129 -4.59 5.53 7.89
C HIS A 129 -4.90 4.35 8.81
N VAL A 130 -5.16 4.61 10.09
CA VAL A 130 -5.59 3.58 11.04
C VAL A 130 -6.50 4.14 12.13
N GLY A 131 -7.48 3.36 12.56
CA GLY A 131 -8.26 3.61 13.78
C GLY A 131 -7.51 3.15 15.02
N THR A 132 -7.47 3.98 16.08
CA THR A 132 -6.70 3.65 17.30
C THR A 132 -7.30 2.52 18.14
N ASP A 133 -8.56 2.17 17.88
CA ASP A 133 -9.25 1.07 18.55
C ASP A 133 -9.32 -0.20 17.68
N GLU A 134 -8.44 -0.34 16.68
CA GLU A 134 -8.37 -1.57 15.88
C GLU A 134 -7.57 -2.68 16.58
N VAL A 135 -7.94 -3.93 16.35
CA VAL A 135 -7.15 -5.11 16.72
C VAL A 135 -5.78 -5.08 16.04
N LEU A 136 -5.72 -4.57 14.80
CA LEU A 136 -4.50 -4.47 14.00
C LEU A 136 -3.61 -3.28 14.38
N TYR A 137 -4.09 -2.37 15.23
CA TYR A 137 -3.37 -1.13 15.55
C TYR A 137 -1.92 -1.37 16.01
N PRO A 138 -1.61 -2.34 16.92
CA PRO A 138 -0.23 -2.58 17.33
C PRO A 138 0.72 -2.95 16.19
N GLN A 139 0.32 -3.85 15.27
CA GLN A 139 1.16 -4.23 14.14
C GLN A 139 1.33 -3.09 13.13
N ILE A 140 0.30 -2.25 12.96
CA ILE A 140 0.36 -1.07 12.09
C ILE A 140 1.31 -0.02 12.67
N THR A 141 1.28 0.22 13.98
CA THR A 141 2.24 1.13 14.64
C THR A 141 3.68 0.64 14.51
N ALA A 142 3.94 -0.66 14.74
CA ALA A 142 5.25 -1.25 14.56
C ALA A 142 5.76 -1.15 13.11
N PHE A 143 4.85 -1.34 12.15
CA PHE A 143 5.15 -1.19 10.73
C PHE A 143 5.47 0.27 10.35
N ALA A 144 4.71 1.23 10.87
CA ALA A 144 4.98 2.66 10.67
C ALA A 144 6.37 3.06 11.20
N ASP A 145 6.78 2.53 12.35
CA ASP A 145 8.12 2.76 12.89
C ASP A 145 9.20 2.12 12.03
N LYS A 146 8.98 0.90 11.53
CA LYS A 146 9.90 0.22 10.62
C LYS A 146 10.08 1.00 9.31
N LEU A 147 9.00 1.52 8.72
CA LEU A 147 9.07 2.38 7.52
C LEU A 147 9.94 3.62 7.75
N ARG A 148 9.77 4.31 8.88
CA ARG A 148 10.58 5.48 9.23
C ARG A 148 12.05 5.13 9.40
N LEU A 149 12.35 4.00 10.04
CA LEU A 149 13.73 3.52 10.21
C LEU A 149 14.39 3.14 8.88
N SER A 150 13.63 2.65 7.91
CA SER A 150 14.08 2.40 6.53
C SER A 150 14.16 3.67 5.66
N GLY A 151 13.88 4.86 6.23
CA GLY A 151 13.95 6.13 5.50
C GLY A 151 12.81 6.35 4.50
N VAL A 152 11.73 5.57 4.58
CA VAL A 152 10.56 5.73 3.70
C VAL A 152 9.77 6.96 4.13
N GLU A 153 9.42 7.82 3.16
CA GLU A 153 8.52 8.95 3.41
C GLU A 153 7.14 8.42 3.84
N LEU A 154 6.69 8.82 5.03
CA LEU A 154 5.44 8.33 5.61
C LEU A 154 4.56 9.46 6.14
N GLU A 155 3.35 9.56 5.58
CA GLU A 155 2.24 10.34 6.13
C GLU A 155 1.29 9.40 6.88
N TYR A 156 1.40 9.38 8.21
CA TYR A 156 0.68 8.44 9.08
C TYR A 156 -0.38 9.15 9.91
N ILE A 157 -1.64 8.74 9.75
CA ILE A 157 -2.80 9.38 10.37
C ILE A 157 -3.56 8.39 11.24
N GLU A 158 -3.72 8.76 12.51
CA GLU A 158 -4.50 8.00 13.49
C GLU A 158 -5.86 8.64 13.71
N TYR A 159 -6.91 7.82 13.63
CA TYR A 159 -8.28 8.24 13.86
C TYR A 159 -8.81 7.66 15.16
N LYS A 160 -9.08 8.54 16.14
CA LYS A 160 -9.59 8.12 17.46
C LYS A 160 -11.00 7.54 17.46
N LYS A 161 -11.80 7.86 16.44
CA LYS A 161 -13.23 7.51 16.36
C LYS A 161 -13.61 6.69 15.13
N LEU A 162 -12.69 6.54 14.18
CA LEU A 162 -12.92 5.65 13.05
C LEU A 162 -12.45 4.25 13.44
N TRP A 163 -13.14 3.26 12.88
CA TRP A 163 -12.86 1.84 13.06
C TRP A 163 -12.20 1.28 11.80
N HIS A 164 -11.87 -0.01 11.84
CA HIS A 164 -11.28 -0.75 10.74
C HIS A 164 -12.01 -0.49 9.41
N VAL A 165 -11.31 0.12 8.46
CA VAL A 165 -11.81 0.47 7.11
C VAL A 165 -13.12 1.28 7.13
N ALA A 166 -13.28 2.22 8.08
CA ALA A 166 -14.44 3.12 8.10
C ALA A 166 -14.58 3.99 6.83
N HIS A 167 -13.55 4.04 5.97
CA HIS A 167 -13.55 4.70 4.66
C HIS A 167 -14.70 4.22 3.75
N LEU A 168 -15.16 2.98 3.89
CA LEU A 168 -16.30 2.46 3.11
C LEU A 168 -17.62 3.20 3.41
N GLN A 169 -17.68 3.94 4.51
CA GLN A 169 -18.83 4.69 4.99
C GLN A 169 -18.74 6.17 4.60
N ALA A 170 -17.84 6.53 3.67
CA ALA A 170 -17.64 7.90 3.19
C ALA A 170 -18.92 8.57 2.64
N SER A 171 -19.92 7.81 2.20
CA SER A 171 -21.20 8.35 1.73
C SER A 171 -22.12 8.85 2.85
N ILE A 172 -21.89 8.41 4.10
CA ILE A 172 -22.80 8.66 5.23
C ILE A 172 -22.09 9.21 6.48
N LEU A 173 -20.76 9.10 6.55
CA LEU A 173 -19.94 9.58 7.66
C LEU A 173 -18.92 10.60 7.13
N ARG A 174 -19.02 11.85 7.59
CA ARG A 174 -18.16 12.95 7.15
C ARG A 174 -16.68 12.65 7.39
N GLU A 175 -16.34 12.15 8.58
CA GLU A 175 -14.97 11.86 8.97
C GLU A 175 -14.34 10.77 8.07
N ALA A 176 -15.14 9.80 7.60
CA ALA A 176 -14.70 8.82 6.61
C ALA A 176 -14.50 9.45 5.22
N ALA A 177 -15.39 10.35 4.81
CA ALA A 177 -15.24 11.09 3.55
C ALA A 177 -13.97 11.96 3.54
N GLU A 178 -13.71 12.66 4.63
CA GLU A 178 -12.49 13.46 4.83
C GLU A 178 -11.23 12.58 4.76
N ALA A 179 -11.27 11.39 5.35
CA ALA A 179 -10.17 10.42 5.26
C ALA A 179 -9.92 9.93 3.82
N VAL A 180 -10.98 9.65 3.05
CA VAL A 180 -10.84 9.29 1.62
C VAL A 180 -10.28 10.46 0.80
N GLN A 181 -10.78 11.68 1.03
CA GLN A 181 -10.29 12.88 0.36
C GLN A 181 -8.81 13.16 0.68
N HIS A 182 -8.41 12.97 1.93
CA HIS A 182 -7.03 13.11 2.38
C HIS A 182 -6.09 12.17 1.62
N MET A 183 -6.42 10.86 1.59
CA MET A 183 -5.63 9.86 0.87
C MET A 183 -5.57 10.17 -0.63
N GLY A 184 -6.71 10.51 -1.24
CA GLY A 184 -6.77 10.87 -2.65
C GLY A 184 -5.92 12.10 -2.98
N ALA A 185 -5.91 13.11 -2.10
CA ALA A 185 -5.07 14.29 -2.26
C ALA A 185 -3.58 13.95 -2.16
N TYR A 186 -3.17 13.09 -1.21
CA TYR A 186 -1.78 12.64 -1.10
C TYR A 186 -1.32 11.90 -2.35
N LEU A 187 -2.05 10.85 -2.75
CA LEU A 187 -1.71 10.05 -3.93
C LEU A 187 -1.71 10.91 -5.20
N GLY A 188 -2.68 11.83 -5.32
CA GLY A 188 -2.76 12.78 -6.44
C GLY A 188 -1.57 13.74 -6.53
N ARG A 189 -0.96 14.14 -5.39
CA ARG A 189 0.28 14.93 -5.39
C ARG A 189 1.46 14.10 -5.86
N LYS A 190 1.61 12.87 -5.37
CA LYS A 190 2.72 11.98 -5.74
C LYS A 190 2.71 11.62 -7.22
N LEU A 191 1.54 11.32 -7.77
CA LEU A 191 1.36 11.06 -9.21
C LEU A 191 1.68 12.27 -10.12
N ARG A 192 1.79 13.49 -9.56
CA ARG A 192 2.06 14.74 -10.32
C ARG A 192 3.44 15.34 -10.03
N ALA A 193 4.11 14.94 -8.96
CA ALA A 193 5.36 15.56 -8.51
C ALA A 193 6.50 15.37 -9.53
N GLU A 194 6.59 14.21 -10.17
CA GLU A 194 7.60 13.86 -11.18
C GLU A 194 7.29 14.44 -12.57
N GLN A 195 6.07 14.92 -12.84
CA GLN A 195 5.80 15.64 -14.10
C GLN A 195 6.52 16.99 -14.18
N LYS A 196 6.96 17.55 -13.04
CA LYS A 196 7.62 18.86 -12.99
C LYS A 196 9.14 18.77 -13.15
N SER A 197 9.78 17.65 -12.85
CA SER A 197 11.22 17.45 -13.08
C SER A 197 11.52 17.46 -14.59
N ASP A 198 10.76 16.71 -15.38
CA ASP A 198 10.91 16.64 -16.85
C ASP A 198 10.67 17.97 -17.57
N VAL A 199 9.72 18.79 -17.11
CA VAL A 199 9.42 20.09 -17.74
C VAL A 199 10.46 21.16 -17.37
N SER A 200 11.11 21.04 -16.21
CA SER A 200 12.13 22.00 -15.79
C SER A 200 13.47 21.84 -16.52
N GLU A 201 13.85 20.62 -16.91
CA GLU A 201 15.02 20.37 -17.75
C GLU A 201 14.78 20.78 -19.21
N ALA A 202 13.56 20.61 -19.72
CA ALA A 202 13.22 20.97 -21.10
C ALA A 202 13.16 22.49 -21.36
N VAL A 203 12.92 23.33 -20.33
CA VAL A 203 12.81 24.80 -20.47
C VAL A 203 14.16 25.52 -20.32
N LEU A 204 15.23 24.83 -19.90
CA LEU A 204 16.58 25.42 -19.76
C LEU A 204 17.52 25.15 -20.94
N ALA A 205 17.07 24.43 -21.97
CA ALA A 205 17.82 24.26 -23.22
C ALA A 205 17.40 25.31 -24.26
N GLU A 206 17.78 26.57 -24.08
CA GLU A 206 17.77 27.53 -25.18
C GLU A 206 18.91 27.20 -26.17
N PRO A 207 18.69 27.30 -27.50
CA PRO A 207 19.72 27.03 -28.48
C PRO A 207 20.76 28.15 -28.45
N ALA A 208 22.03 27.78 -28.31
CA ALA A 208 23.15 28.67 -28.61
C ALA A 208 23.05 29.12 -30.07
N ALA A 209 22.60 30.36 -30.29
CA ALA A 209 22.68 31.01 -31.59
C ALA A 209 24.16 31.19 -31.95
N GLY A 210 24.59 30.39 -32.92
CA GLY A 210 25.93 30.43 -33.47
C GLY A 210 26.24 31.71 -34.23
N ASP A 211 27.54 31.94 -34.36
CA ASP A 211 28.21 33.06 -34.99
C ASP A 211 27.63 33.46 -36.35
N ILE A 212 27.39 34.76 -36.50
CA ILE A 212 27.35 35.45 -37.79
C ILE A 212 28.72 36.11 -38.01
N ALA A 213 29.44 35.58 -38.99
CA ALA A 213 30.54 36.26 -39.69
C ALA A 213 30.04 36.76 -41.05
#